data_AF-A0A2L1JB21-F1
#
_entry.id   AF-A0A2L1JB21-F1
#
_cell.length_a   1.000
_cell.length_b   1.000
_cell.length_c   1.000
_cell.angle_alpha   90.00
_cell.angle_beta   90.00
_cell.angle_gamma   90.00
#
_symmetry.space_group_name_H-M   'P 1'
#
loop_
_entity.id
_entity.type
_entity.pdbx_description
1 polymer ?
#
loop_
_entity_poly.entity_id
_entity_poly.type
_entity_poly.pdbx_seq_one_letter_code
_entity_poly.pdbx_strand_id
1 'polypeptide(L)'
;MTRLSGWQRLWIVGAVILLVGITLGGMDFYPSQSEFKDRYQARLTFWGDCNLYYQGHKLAPETPPSLCLGVKKDDVVLTYRKTAIEYNDEVERVPVRRLEWAGAILVIWAITNLVIFIVFTTTRWIYRGFRPKAA
;
A
#
# COMPACT_ATOMS: atom_id res chain seq x y z
N MET A 1 34.80 10.82 13.30
CA MET A 1 33.52 10.12 13.55
C MET A 1 33.15 10.33 15.01
N THR A 2 32.13 11.14 15.29
CA THR A 2 31.67 11.45 16.66
C THR A 2 31.23 10.15 17.36
N ARG A 3 31.83 9.88 18.52
CA ARG A 3 31.60 8.64 19.28
C ARG A 3 30.17 8.67 19.85
N LEU A 4 29.21 8.03 19.19
CA LEU A 4 27.85 7.86 19.70
C LEU A 4 27.87 7.25 21.11
N SER A 5 27.20 7.89 22.06
CA SER A 5 27.07 7.37 23.43
C SER A 5 26.37 6.01 23.43
N GLY A 6 26.70 5.13 24.38
CA GLY A 6 26.10 3.79 24.45
C GLY A 6 24.58 3.81 24.52
N TRP A 7 23.99 4.86 25.10
CA TRP A 7 22.55 5.07 25.13
C TRP A 7 21.96 5.47 23.77
N GLN A 8 22.65 6.30 22.99
CA GLN A 8 22.22 6.63 21.62
C GLN A 8 22.22 5.38 20.71
N ARG A 9 23.17 4.47 20.92
CA ARG A 9 23.21 3.19 20.18
C ARG A 9 22.00 2.31 20.51
N LEU A 10 21.64 2.19 21.79
CA LEU A 10 20.43 1.48 22.23
C LEU A 10 19.16 2.12 21.67
N TRP A 11 19.10 3.46 21.65
CA TRP A 11 17.98 4.19 21.07
C TRP A 11 17.78 3.89 19.59
N ILE A 12 18.86 3.90 18.80
CA ILE A 12 18.81 3.57 17.37
C ILE A 12 18.28 2.14 17.17
N VAL A 13 18.77 1.17 17.94
CA VAL A 13 18.29 -0.22 17.86
C VAL A 13 16.80 -0.30 18.19
N GLY A 14 16.35 0.35 19.26
CA GLY A 14 14.92 0.42 19.61
C GLY A 14 14.06 1.07 18.54
N ALA A 15 14.53 2.16 17.93
CA ALA A 15 13.84 2.85 16.85
C ALA A 15 13.68 1.97 15.60
N VAL A 16 14.69 1.17 15.27
CA VAL A 16 14.64 0.20 14.17
C VAL A 16 13.66 -0.93 14.48
N ILE A 17 13.68 -1.48 15.70
CA ILE A 17 12.71 -2.52 16.12
C ILE A 17 11.28 -1.97 16.04
N LEU A 18 11.06 -0.73 16.49
CA LEU A 18 9.76 -0.07 16.39
C LEU A 18 9.30 0.09 14.93
N LEU A 19 10.22 0.48 14.03
CA LEU A 19 9.92 0.59 12.60
C LEU A 19 9.46 -0.77 12.04
N VAL A 20 10.22 -1.82 12.34
CA VAL A 20 9.90 -3.19 11.90
C VAL A 20 8.53 -3.60 12.44
N GLY A 21 8.25 -3.35 13.71
CA GLY A 21 6.94 -3.64 14.31
C GLY A 21 5.78 -2.92 13.61
N ILE A 22 5.91 -1.63 13.33
CA ILE A 22 4.89 -0.85 12.62
C ILE A 22 4.70 -1.37 11.19
N THR A 23 5.79 -1.68 10.48
CA THR A 23 5.70 -2.20 9.10
C THR A 23 5.03 -3.57 9.03
N LEU A 24 5.34 -4.48 9.97
CA LEU A 24 4.74 -5.81 10.01
C LEU A 24 3.26 -5.75 10.41
N GLY A 25 2.91 -4.95 11.42
CA GLY A 25 1.51 -4.74 11.82
C GLY A 25 0.69 -3.99 10.77
N GLY A 26 1.34 -3.22 9.89
CA GLY A 26 0.67 -2.52 8.80
C GLY A 26 0.37 -3.37 7.57
N MET A 27 0.90 -4.60 7.47
CA MET A 27 0.82 -5.40 6.23
C MET A 27 -0.61 -5.63 5.74
N ASP A 28 -1.58 -5.72 6.64
CA ASP A 28 -3.00 -5.88 6.30
C ASP A 28 -3.59 -4.66 5.57
N PHE A 29 -2.97 -3.49 5.72
CA PHE A 29 -3.37 -2.24 5.07
C PHE A 29 -2.56 -1.96 3.80
N TYR A 30 -1.70 -2.90 3.37
CA TYR A 30 -0.87 -2.71 2.19
C TYR A 30 -1.75 -2.72 0.92
N PRO A 31 -1.69 -1.67 0.07
CA PRO A 31 -2.43 -1.66 -1.18
C PRO A 31 -1.87 -2.72 -2.14
N SER A 32 -2.51 -3.89 -2.12
CA SER A 32 -2.16 -5.06 -2.91
C SER A 32 -2.78 -4.95 -4.32
N GLN A 33 -2.02 -5.30 -5.35
CA GLN A 33 -2.54 -5.33 -6.73
C GLN A 33 -3.49 -6.50 -6.98
N SER A 34 -3.42 -7.53 -6.14
CA SER A 34 -4.24 -8.74 -6.28
C SER A 34 -5.73 -8.46 -6.13
N GLU A 35 -6.11 -7.55 -5.23
CA GLU A 35 -7.53 -7.20 -5.05
C GLU A 35 -8.14 -6.51 -6.27
N PHE A 36 -7.37 -5.66 -6.94
CA PHE A 36 -7.81 -4.98 -8.17
C PHE A 36 -7.87 -5.95 -9.34
N LYS A 37 -6.87 -6.84 -9.42
CA LYS A 37 -6.82 -7.86 -10.46
C LYS A 37 -8.03 -8.78 -10.37
N ASP A 38 -8.36 -9.33 -9.21
CA ASP A 38 -9.51 -10.24 -9.08
C ASP A 38 -10.85 -9.52 -9.35
N ARG A 39 -10.98 -8.25 -8.93
CA ARG A 39 -12.22 -7.48 -9.14
C ARG A 39 -12.48 -7.15 -10.60
N TYR A 40 -11.45 -6.79 -11.37
CA TYR A 40 -11.60 -6.35 -12.76
C TYR A 40 -11.33 -7.45 -13.79
N GLN A 41 -10.58 -8.50 -13.45
CA GLN A 41 -10.19 -9.55 -14.40
C GLN A 41 -11.41 -10.26 -14.99
N ALA A 42 -12.41 -10.63 -14.19
CA ALA A 42 -13.63 -11.28 -14.69
C ALA A 42 -14.42 -10.38 -15.65
N ARG A 43 -14.45 -9.06 -15.39
CA ARG A 43 -15.18 -8.10 -16.22
C ARG A 43 -14.41 -7.77 -17.51
N LEU A 44 -13.09 -7.57 -17.42
CA LEU A 44 -12.23 -7.30 -18.57
C LEU A 44 -12.15 -8.49 -19.53
N THR A 45 -12.05 -9.71 -18.99
CA THR A 45 -12.07 -10.95 -19.79
C THR A 45 -13.40 -11.09 -20.53
N PHE A 46 -14.53 -10.98 -19.82
CA PHE A 46 -15.85 -11.06 -20.43
C PHE A 46 -16.06 -10.04 -21.57
N TRP A 47 -15.82 -8.75 -21.32
CA TRP A 47 -16.02 -7.71 -22.35
C TRP A 47 -14.97 -7.78 -23.46
N GLY A 48 -13.74 -8.22 -23.13
CA GLY A 48 -12.68 -8.45 -24.12
C GLY A 48 -13.02 -9.57 -25.07
N ASP A 49 -13.54 -10.69 -24.55
CA ASP A 49 -13.99 -11.84 -25.33
C ASP A 49 -15.17 -11.49 -26.23
N CYS A 50 -16.15 -10.74 -25.72
CA CYS A 50 -17.25 -10.27 -26.56
C CYS A 50 -16.79 -9.25 -27.62
N ASN A 51 -15.79 -8.41 -27.33
CA ASN A 51 -15.20 -7.54 -28.33
C ASN A 51 -14.48 -8.34 -29.43
N LEU A 52 -13.73 -9.39 -29.06
CA LEU A 52 -13.08 -10.31 -30.00
C LEU A 52 -14.10 -11.06 -30.87
N TYR A 53 -15.22 -11.50 -30.30
CA TYR A 53 -16.33 -12.11 -31.03
C TYR A 53 -16.86 -11.20 -32.15
N TYR A 54 -17.14 -9.93 -31.84
CA TYR A 54 -17.61 -8.94 -32.82
C TYR A 54 -16.57 -8.52 -33.86
N GLN A 55 -15.30 -8.88 -33.64
CA GLN A 55 -14.18 -8.72 -34.56
C GLN A 55 -13.90 -9.99 -35.39
N GLY A 56 -14.60 -11.10 -35.13
CA GLY A 56 -14.42 -12.37 -35.84
C GLY A 56 -13.24 -13.21 -35.37
N HIS A 57 -12.67 -12.91 -34.20
CA HIS A 57 -11.61 -13.69 -33.59
C HIS A 57 -12.15 -14.90 -32.80
N LYS A 58 -11.29 -15.88 -32.53
CA LYS A 58 -11.64 -17.05 -31.70
C LYS A 58 -11.80 -16.60 -30.25
N LEU A 59 -12.91 -17.00 -29.64
CA LEU A 59 -13.22 -16.82 -28.22
C LEU A 59 -12.40 -17.77 -27.35
N ALA A 60 -12.25 -17.39 -26.07
CA ALA A 60 -11.79 -18.32 -25.06
C ALA A 60 -12.82 -19.46 -24.88
N PRO A 61 -12.38 -20.68 -24.54
CA PRO A 61 -13.27 -21.84 -24.40
C PRO A 61 -14.29 -21.69 -23.25
N GLU A 62 -14.02 -20.77 -22.33
CA GLU A 62 -14.82 -20.48 -21.14
C GLU A 62 -15.95 -19.44 -21.39
N THR A 63 -15.91 -18.71 -22.50
CA THR A 63 -16.91 -17.69 -22.86
C THR A 63 -17.81 -18.19 -24.00
N PRO A 64 -19.01 -18.72 -23.69
CA PRO A 64 -19.92 -19.15 -24.74
C PRO A 64 -20.40 -17.96 -25.58
N PRO A 65 -20.39 -18.04 -26.92
CA PRO A 65 -20.76 -16.94 -27.81
C PRO A 65 -22.19 -16.44 -27.60
N SER A 66 -23.07 -17.27 -27.04
CA SER A 66 -24.44 -16.89 -26.68
C SER A 66 -24.53 -15.75 -25.66
N LEU A 67 -23.52 -15.54 -24.83
CA LEU A 67 -23.48 -14.44 -23.87
C LEU A 67 -23.30 -13.07 -24.55
N CYS A 68 -22.60 -13.04 -25.69
CA CYS A 68 -22.33 -11.80 -26.43
C CYS A 68 -23.48 -11.42 -27.38
N LEU A 69 -24.28 -12.40 -27.81
CA LEU A 69 -25.44 -12.21 -28.71
C LEU A 69 -26.53 -11.33 -28.11
N GLY A 70 -26.66 -11.29 -26.78
CA GLY A 70 -27.67 -10.48 -26.08
C GLY A 70 -27.32 -9.00 -25.95
N VAL A 71 -26.13 -8.58 -26.38
CA VAL A 71 -25.60 -7.23 -26.14
C VAL A 71 -25.18 -6.59 -27.45
N LYS A 72 -25.47 -5.30 -27.67
CA LYS A 72 -25.10 -4.60 -28.90
C LYS A 72 -23.58 -4.44 -29.02
N LYS A 73 -23.06 -4.53 -30.25
CA LYS A 73 -21.63 -4.37 -30.56
C LYS A 73 -21.06 -3.06 -30.02
N ASP A 74 -21.75 -1.93 -30.26
CA ASP A 74 -21.27 -0.61 -29.85
C ASP A 74 -21.18 -0.49 -28.31
N ASP A 75 -22.14 -1.08 -27.59
CA ASP A 75 -22.17 -1.10 -26.13
C ASP A 75 -21.02 -1.94 -25.56
N VAL A 76 -20.68 -3.08 -26.20
CA VAL A 76 -19.54 -3.93 -25.81
C VAL A 76 -18.23 -3.18 -25.97
N VAL A 77 -18.02 -2.52 -27.11
CA VAL A 77 -16.78 -1.77 -27.40
C VAL A 77 -16.62 -0.62 -26.41
N LEU A 78 -17.70 0.14 -26.16
CA LEU A 78 -17.68 1.26 -25.24
C LEU A 78 -17.42 0.80 -23.80
N THR A 79 -18.09 -0.26 -23.36
CA THR A 79 -17.95 -0.80 -22.00
C THR A 79 -16.58 -1.42 -21.76
N TYR A 80 -16.06 -2.17 -22.74
CA TYR A 80 -14.69 -2.70 -22.68
C TYR A 80 -13.69 -1.56 -22.55
N ARG A 81 -13.78 -0.54 -23.41
CA ARG A 81 -12.85 0.60 -23.39
C ARG A 81 -12.92 1.37 -22.07
N LYS A 82 -14.12 1.63 -21.56
CA LYS A 82 -14.32 2.30 -20.27
C LYS A 82 -13.70 1.49 -19.13
N THR A 83 -13.97 0.19 -19.07
CA THR A 83 -13.43 -0.70 -18.03
C THR A 83 -11.90 -0.81 -18.13
N ALA A 84 -11.34 -0.82 -19.34
CA ALA A 84 -9.90 -0.85 -19.56
C ALA A 84 -9.21 0.46 -19.12
N ILE A 85 -9.84 1.62 -19.36
CA ILE A 85 -9.34 2.92 -18.89
C ILE A 85 -9.40 3.00 -17.36
N GLU A 86 -10.51 2.60 -16.76
CA GLU A 86 -10.70 2.58 -15.30
C GLU A 86 -9.69 1.66 -14.61
N TYR A 87 -9.49 0.45 -15.15
CA TYR A 87 -8.47 -0.47 -14.68
C TYR A 87 -7.04 0.11 -14.80
N ASN A 88 -6.69 0.70 -15.94
CA ASN A 88 -5.37 1.29 -16.13
C ASN A 88 -5.13 2.46 -15.17
N ASP A 89 -6.11 3.36 -14.99
CA ASP A 89 -6.01 4.48 -14.04
C ASP A 89 -5.85 3.98 -12.60
N GLU A 90 -6.58 2.94 -12.20
CA GLU A 90 -6.42 2.34 -10.88
C GLU A 90 -5.04 1.71 -10.69
N VAL A 91 -4.56 0.94 -11.67
CA VAL A 91 -3.24 0.29 -11.65
C VAL A 91 -2.11 1.32 -11.63
N GLU A 92 -2.23 2.40 -12.41
CA GLU A 92 -1.26 3.49 -12.46
C GLU A 92 -1.16 4.24 -11.12
N ARG A 93 -2.26 4.32 -10.37
CA ARG A 93 -2.26 4.91 -9.02
C ARG A 93 -1.72 3.98 -7.94
N VAL A 94 -1.55 2.68 -8.19
CA VAL A 94 -0.99 1.75 -7.20
C VAL A 94 0.40 2.17 -6.69
N PRO A 95 1.41 2.50 -7.53
CA PRO A 95 2.69 2.97 -7.03
C PRO A 95 2.56 4.24 -6.19
N VAL A 96 1.68 5.17 -6.57
CA VAL A 96 1.41 6.39 -5.79
C VAL A 96 0.83 6.04 -4.42
N ARG A 97 -0.20 5.18 -4.36
CA ARG A 97 -0.79 4.74 -3.08
C ARG A 97 0.20 3.98 -2.20
N ARG A 98 1.08 3.17 -2.78
CA ARG A 98 2.15 2.49 -2.04
C ARG A 98 3.14 3.49 -1.45
N LEU A 99 3.48 4.54 -2.21
CA LEU A 99 4.35 5.61 -1.74
C LEU A 99 3.68 6.41 -0.62
N GLU A 100 2.40 6.76 -0.75
CA GLU A 100 1.62 7.44 0.28
C GLU A 100 1.55 6.60 1.56
N TRP A 101 1.29 5.30 1.43
CA TRP A 101 1.24 4.38 2.56
C TRP A 101 2.61 4.24 3.26
N ALA A 102 3.69 4.07 2.49
CA ALA A 102 5.04 4.04 3.03
C ALA A 102 5.42 5.38 3.71
N GLY A 103 5.02 6.50 3.10
CA GLY A 103 5.19 7.83 3.66
C GLY A 103 4.43 7.99 4.98
N ALA A 104 3.18 7.54 5.05
CA ALA A 104 2.37 7.56 6.26
C ALA A 104 3.02 6.74 7.39
N ILE A 105 3.54 5.55 7.10
CA ILE A 105 4.28 4.74 8.07
C ILE A 105 5.51 5.47 8.60
N LEU A 106 6.31 6.08 7.72
CA LEU A 106 7.49 6.83 8.13
C LEU A 106 7.13 8.03 9.00
N VAL A 107 6.04 8.74 8.68
CA VAL A 107 5.54 9.86 9.48
C VAL A 107 5.11 9.38 10.87
N ILE A 108 4.29 8.33 10.94
CA ILE A 108 3.84 7.74 12.21
C ILE A 108 5.04 7.30 13.04
N TRP A 109 5.97 6.56 12.43
CA TRP A 109 7.20 6.12 13.08
C TRP A 109 8.05 7.28 13.62
N ALA A 110 8.23 8.35 12.83
CA ALA A 110 9.01 9.51 13.23
C ALA A 110 8.36 10.24 14.41
N ILE A 111 7.03 10.44 14.38
CA ILE A 111 6.28 11.06 15.47
C ILE A 111 6.39 10.21 16.73
N THR A 112 6.15 8.91 16.64
CA THR A 112 6.25 8.01 17.80
C THR A 112 7.66 8.01 18.41
N ASN A 113 8.70 7.97 17.58
CA ASN A 113 10.08 8.07 18.07
C ASN A 113 10.36 9.40 18.76
N LEU A 114 9.92 10.52 18.16
CA LEU A 114 10.10 11.84 18.73
C LEU A 114 9.44 11.94 20.12
N VAL A 115 8.21 11.45 20.25
CA VAL A 115 7.47 11.44 21.53
C VAL A 115 8.21 10.61 22.59
N ILE A 116 8.61 9.37 22.26
CA ILE A 116 9.31 8.51 23.23
C ILE A 116 10.67 9.12 23.61
N PHE A 117 11.38 9.74 22.66
CA PHE A 117 12.66 10.42 22.93
C PHE A 117 12.48 11.60 23.89
N ILE A 118 11.45 12.43 23.67
CA ILE A 118 11.12 13.55 24.57
C ILE A 118 10.78 13.05 25.96
N VAL A 119 9.94 12.00 26.09
CA VAL A 119 9.60 11.42 27.39
C VAL A 119 10.84 10.88 28.11
N PHE A 120 11.71 10.16 27.39
CA PHE A 120 12.91 9.58 27.99
C PHE A 120 13.90 10.65 28.45
N THR A 121 14.11 11.69 27.64
CA THR A 121 15.03 12.79 27.96
C THR A 121 14.52 13.66 29.11
N THR A 122 13.23 13.99 29.12
CA THR A 122 12.59 14.73 30.23
C THR A 122 12.64 13.94 31.53
N THR A 123 12.30 12.64 31.52
CA THR A 123 12.39 11.77 32.70
C THR A 123 13.83 11.70 33.25
N ARG A 124 14.82 11.56 32.36
CA ARG A 124 16.24 11.56 32.75
C ARG A 124 16.68 12.90 33.34
N TRP A 125 16.17 14.01 32.81
CA TRP A 125 16.45 15.35 33.32
C TRP A 125 15.87 15.54 34.72
N ILE A 126 14.60 15.16 34.92
CA ILE A 126 13.93 15.14 36.23
C ILE A 126 14.72 14.29 37.22
N TYR A 127 15.06 13.04 36.86
CA TYR A 127 15.81 12.14 37.72
C TYR A 127 17.19 12.69 38.11
N ARG A 128 17.89 13.37 37.20
CA ARG A 128 19.16 14.04 37.50
C ARG A 128 18.99 15.25 38.42
N GLY A 129 17.91 16.02 38.27
CA GLY A 129 17.59 17.16 39.12
C GLY A 129 17.32 16.77 40.58
N PHE A 130 16.73 15.60 40.81
CA PHE A 130 16.46 15.06 42.14
C PHE A 130 17.60 14.21 42.72
N ARG A 131 18.70 14.00 41.99
CA ARG A 131 19.83 13.24 42.51
C ARG A 131 20.63 14.15 43.47
N PRO A 132 20.69 13.85 44.78
CA PRO A 132 21.53 14.63 45.68
C PRO A 132 22.96 14.55 45.18
N LYS A 133 23.62 15.71 45.02
CA LYS A 133 25.07 15.75 44.84
C LYS A 133 25.63 15.16 46.12
N ALA A 134 26.29 14.00 46.02
CA ALA A 134 27.00 13.42 47.15
C ALA A 134 27.92 14.51 47.73
N ALA A 135 27.65 14.89 48.97
CA ALA A 135 28.49 15.74 49.78
C ALA A 135 29.75 14.98 50.20
#